data_AF-A0A8T5JA33-F1
#
_entry.id   AF-A0A8T5JA33-F1
#
_cell.length_a   1.000
_cell.length_b   1.000
_cell.length_c   1.000
_cell.angle_alpha   90.00
_cell.angle_beta   90.00
_cell.angle_gamma   90.00
#
_symmetry.space_group_name_H-M   'P 1'
#
loop_
_entity.id
_entity.type
_entity.pdbx_description
1 polymer ?
#
loop_
_entity_poly.entity_id
_entity_poly.type
_entity_poly.pdbx_seq_one_letter_code
_entity_poly.pdbx_strand_id
1 'polypeptide(L)'
;MDLKKEPTGERKELLWRILVAIVSGIILGVWRYLILVLGVVHFLIVLFSGKREQGLADFSEYWNTETYRYIKYLTFVTNERPFPFTSMQQMSKFE
;
A
#
# COMPACT_ATOMS: atom_id res chain seq x y z
N MET A 1 3.30 1.53 26.67
CA MET A 1 3.80 2.86 26.26
C MET A 1 2.72 3.47 25.38
N ASP A 2 1.68 3.97 26.04
CA ASP A 2 0.50 4.57 25.41
C ASP A 2 0.88 5.91 24.80
N LEU A 3 1.04 5.92 23.47
CA LEU A 3 1.05 7.16 22.72
C LEU A 3 -0.37 7.69 22.67
N LYS A 4 -0.75 8.40 23.74
CA LYS A 4 -1.86 9.35 23.78
C LYS A 4 -1.61 10.41 22.71
N LYS A 5 -2.01 10.12 21.46
CA LYS A 5 -2.15 11.14 20.42
C LYS A 5 -3.37 11.98 20.83
N GLU A 6 -3.10 13.22 21.19
CA GLU A 6 -4.05 14.32 21.32
C GLU A 6 -5.21 14.17 20.33
N PRO A 7 -6.48 14.37 20.74
CA PRO A 7 -7.63 14.24 19.86
C PRO A 7 -7.57 15.40 18.87
N THR A 8 -6.84 15.20 17.78
CA THR A 8 -7.09 15.90 16.52
C THR A 8 -8.50 15.47 16.17
N GLY A 9 -9.49 16.28 16.58
CA GLY A 9 -10.84 15.80 16.80
C GLY A 9 -11.31 14.89 15.67
N GLU A 10 -11.86 13.72 15.99
CA GLU A 10 -12.22 12.65 15.05
C GLU A 10 -12.91 13.14 13.77
N ARG A 11 -13.66 14.25 13.85
CA ARG A 11 -14.26 14.95 12.70
C ARG A 11 -13.24 15.48 11.70
N LYS A 12 -12.13 16.08 12.16
CA LYS A 12 -11.02 16.52 11.31
C LYS A 12 -10.32 15.34 10.64
N GLU A 13 -10.13 14.25 11.36
CA GLU A 13 -9.51 13.05 10.78
C GLU A 13 -10.43 12.39 9.75
N LEU A 14 -11.75 12.39 9.97
CA LEU A 14 -12.74 11.97 8.97
C LEU A 14 -12.61 12.76 7.66
N LEU A 15 -12.44 14.10 7.73
CA LEU A 15 -12.21 14.92 6.54
C LEU A 15 -10.91 14.55 5.83
N TRP A 16 -9.84 14.28 6.60
CA TRP A 16 -8.59 13.76 6.05
C TRP A 16 -8.79 12.40 5.36
N ARG A 17 -9.59 11.49 5.93
CA ARG A 17 -9.91 10.20 5.32
C ARG A 17 -10.56 10.34 3.96
N ILE A 18 -11.44 11.33 3.75
CA ILE A 18 -12.03 11.62 2.44
C ILE A 18 -10.94 12.02 1.43
N LEU A 19 -10.04 12.92 1.82
CA LEU A 19 -8.93 13.35 0.94
C LEU A 19 -7.98 12.21 0.60
N VAL A 20 -7.59 11.41 1.59
CA VAL A 20 -6.72 10.25 1.37
C VAL A 20 -7.41 9.19 0.51
N ALA A 21 -8.71 8.94 0.73
CA ALA A 21 -9.49 7.99 -0.08
C ALA A 21 -9.42 8.34 -1.57
N ILE A 22 -9.52 9.63 -1.90
CA ILE A 22 -9.45 10.10 -3.29
C ILE A 22 -8.02 9.99 -3.82
N VAL A 23 -7.05 10.63 -3.15
CA VAL A 23 -5.68 10.74 -3.69
C VAL A 23 -4.97 9.39 -3.71
N SER A 24 -4.87 8.73 -2.55
CA SER A 24 -4.22 7.42 -2.45
C SER A 24 -5.01 6.35 -3.20
N GLY A 25 -6.34 6.41 -3.19
CA GLY A 25 -7.18 5.47 -3.93
C GLY A 25 -6.97 5.53 -5.43
N ILE A 26 -6.85 6.73 -6.02
CA ILE A 26 -6.53 6.90 -7.45
C ILE A 26 -5.14 6.34 -7.76
N ILE A 27 -4.12 6.72 -6.98
CA ILE A 27 -2.73 6.27 -7.20
C ILE A 27 -2.63 4.74 -7.12
N LEU A 28 -3.14 4.16 -6.04
CA LEU A 28 -3.13 2.71 -5.85
C LEU A 28 -4.00 1.98 -6.87
N GLY A 29 -5.10 2.59 -7.29
CA GLY A 29 -5.98 2.07 -8.34
C GLY A 29 -5.29 1.99 -9.70
N VAL A 30 -4.52 3.01 -10.09
CA VAL A 30 -3.70 2.99 -11.31
C VAL A 30 -2.57 1.97 -11.17
N TRP A 31 -1.86 1.96 -10.05
CA TRP A 31 -0.76 1.03 -9.78
C TRP A 31 -1.23 -0.43 -9.78
N ARG A 32 -2.48 -0.71 -9.36
CA ARG A 32 -3.07 -2.06 -9.42
C ARG A 32 -3.02 -2.67 -10.81
N TYR A 33 -3.27 -1.89 -11.87
CA TYR A 33 -3.23 -2.40 -13.24
C TYR A 33 -1.81 -2.79 -13.64
N LEU A 34 -0.80 -2.02 -13.22
CA LEU A 34 0.60 -2.38 -13.42
C LEU A 34 0.94 -3.67 -12.68
N ILE A 35 0.52 -3.82 -11.42
CA ILE A 35 0.75 -5.05 -10.65
C ILE A 35 0.08 -6.27 -11.30
N LEU A 36 -1.12 -6.11 -11.86
CA LEU A 36 -1.79 -7.21 -12.58
C LEU A 36 -0.95 -7.69 -13.77
N VAL A 37 -0.44 -6.76 -14.58
CA VAL A 37 0.44 -7.07 -15.71
C VAL A 37 1.74 -7.72 -15.23
N LEU A 38 2.38 -7.16 -14.21
CA LEU A 38 3.61 -7.70 -13.64
C LEU A 38 3.39 -9.10 -13.06
N GLY A 39 2.24 -9.38 -12.45
CA GLY A 39 1.89 -10.71 -11.96
C GLY A 39 1.83 -11.76 -13.08
N VAL A 40 1.24 -11.41 -14.23
CA VAL A 40 1.24 -12.30 -15.41
C VAL A 40 2.67 -12.49 -15.94
N VAL A 41 3.45 -11.42 -16.05
CA VAL A 41 4.85 -11.49 -16.49
C VAL A 41 5.68 -12.37 -15.54
N HIS A 42 5.53 -12.17 -14.23
CA HIS A 42 6.25 -12.92 -13.21
C HIS A 42 5.89 -14.40 -13.21
N PHE A 43 4.61 -14.72 -13.41
CA PHE A 43 4.14 -16.08 -13.60
C PHE A 43 4.82 -16.76 -14.79
N LEU A 44 4.91 -16.08 -15.94
CA LEU A 44 5.59 -16.61 -17.13
C LEU A 44 7.09 -16.79 -16.89
N ILE A 45 7.75 -15.82 -16.25
CA ILE A 45 9.19 -15.93 -15.93
C ILE A 45 9.44 -17.15 -15.04
N VAL A 46 8.65 -17.35 -13.99
CA VAL A 46 8.79 -18.50 -13.10
C VAL A 46 8.51 -19.80 -13.85
N LEU A 47 7.49 -19.83 -14.71
CA LEU A 47 7.12 -21.02 -15.49
C LEU A 47 8.27 -21.50 -16.39
N PHE A 48 9.00 -20.59 -17.03
CA PHE A 48 10.07 -20.96 -17.97
C PHE A 48 11.46 -21.05 -17.32
N SER A 49 11.77 -20.20 -16.33
CA SER A 49 13.09 -20.15 -15.70
C SER A 49 13.20 -20.98 -14.42
N GLY A 50 12.07 -21.34 -13.81
CA GLY A 50 12.02 -21.95 -12.46
C GLY A 50 12.50 -21.01 -11.35
N LYS A 51 12.78 -19.75 -11.64
CA LYS A 51 13.35 -18.77 -10.70
C LYS A 51 12.40 -17.58 -10.54
N ARG A 52 12.28 -17.10 -9.31
CA ARG A 52 11.52 -15.89 -8.99
C ARG A 52 12.41 -14.66 -9.25
N GLU A 53 11.95 -13.74 -10.09
CA GLU A 53 12.56 -12.42 -10.21
C GLU A 53 12.31 -11.57 -8.97
N GLN A 54 13.38 -11.24 -8.23
CA GLN A 54 13.29 -10.54 -6.95
C GLN A 54 12.80 -9.09 -7.13
N GLY A 55 13.29 -8.38 -8.15
CA GLY A 55 12.88 -6.99 -8.39
C GLY A 55 11.37 -6.83 -8.65
N LEU A 56 10.77 -7.80 -9.37
CA LEU A 56 9.32 -7.81 -9.60
C LEU A 56 8.52 -8.17 -8.33
N ALA A 57 9.06 -9.09 -7.52
CA ALA A 57 8.49 -9.42 -6.22
C ALA A 57 8.47 -8.18 -5.31
N ASP A 58 9.62 -7.54 -5.14
CA ASP A 58 9.81 -6.37 -4.27
C ASP A 58 8.90 -5.20 -4.69
N PHE A 59 8.79 -4.96 -5.98
CA PHE A 59 7.90 -3.93 -6.52
C PHE A 59 6.42 -4.24 -6.24
N SER A 60 6.02 -5.50 -6.36
CA SER A 60 4.66 -5.94 -6.02
C SER A 60 4.38 -5.81 -4.52
N GLU A 61 5.38 -6.03 -3.67
CA GLU A 61 5.25 -5.89 -2.23
C GLU A 61 5.12 -4.44 -1.76
N TYR A 62 5.78 -3.49 -2.43
CA TYR A 62 5.50 -2.07 -2.19
C TYR A 62 4.02 -1.76 -2.39
N TRP A 63 3.42 -2.21 -3.49
CA TRP A 63 2.00 -1.98 -3.75
C TRP A 63 1.09 -2.70 -2.74
N ASN A 64 1.41 -3.95 -2.37
CA ASN A 64 0.66 -4.69 -1.36
C ASN A 64 0.70 -3.99 0.00
N THR A 65 1.89 -3.55 0.43
CA THR A 65 2.07 -2.82 1.69
C THR A 65 1.29 -1.52 1.70
N GLU A 66 1.41 -0.71 0.64
CA GLU A 66 0.69 0.56 0.58
C GLU A 66 -0.83 0.37 0.48
N THR A 67 -1.30 -0.66 -0.22
CA THR A 67 -2.73 -1.02 -0.28
C THR A 67 -3.25 -1.43 1.10
N TYR A 68 -2.49 -2.23 1.84
CA TYR A 68 -2.88 -2.63 3.20
C TYR A 68 -2.91 -1.45 4.16
N ARG A 69 -1.89 -0.57 4.12
CA ARG A 69 -1.85 0.67 4.91
C ARG A 69 -3.01 1.59 4.59
N TYR A 70 -3.34 1.73 3.31
CA TYR A 70 -4.49 2.49 2.84
C TYR A 70 -5.81 1.95 3.40
N ILE A 71 -6.02 0.63 3.35
CA ILE A 71 -7.22 0.01 3.90
C ILE A 71 -7.29 0.22 5.41
N LYS A 72 -6.21 -0.04 6.16
CA LYS A 72 -6.16 0.20 7.61
C LYS A 72 -6.51 1.64 7.96
N TYR A 73 -6.04 2.59 7.17
CA TYR A 73 -6.39 3.99 7.36
C TYR A 73 -7.89 4.19 7.11
N LEU A 74 -8.44 3.80 5.96
CA LEU A 74 -9.87 4.03 5.68
C LEU A 74 -10.83 3.30 6.61
N THR A 75 -10.43 2.17 7.19
CA THR A 75 -11.25 1.38 8.13
C THR A 75 -11.04 1.75 9.59
N PHE A 76 -10.41 2.91 9.87
CA PHE A 76 -10.20 3.44 11.23
C PHE A 76 -9.32 2.55 12.12
N VAL A 77 -8.59 1.59 11.54
CA VAL A 77 -7.61 0.76 12.28
C VAL A 77 -6.39 1.59 12.67
N THR A 78 -6.08 2.66 11.93
CA THR A 78 -4.99 3.59 12.25
C THR A 78 -5.26 5.02 11.75
N ASN A 79 -4.57 5.99 12.37
CA ASN A 79 -4.48 7.38 11.92
C ASN A 79 -3.17 7.67 11.16
N GLU A 80 -2.38 6.63 10.88
CA GLU A 80 -1.22 6.75 10.00
C GLU A 80 -1.64 6.74 8.54
N ARG A 81 -1.35 7.83 7.83
CA ARG A 81 -1.72 8.02 6.44
C ARG A 81 -0.79 7.20 5.53
N PRO A 82 -1.29 6.61 4.43
CA PRO A 82 -0.48 5.91 3.44
C PRO A 82 0.25 6.89 2.49
N PHE A 83 1.06 6.37 1.58
CA PHE A 83 1.55 7.13 0.44
C PHE A 83 0.39 7.79 -0.34
N PRO A 84 0.54 9.04 -0.84
CA PRO A 84 1.74 9.88 -0.87
C PRO A 84 1.92 10.80 0.34
N PHE A 85 1.08 10.68 1.38
CA PHE A 85 1.13 11.56 2.54
C PHE A 85 2.26 11.18 3.52
N THR A 86 2.78 9.96 3.41
CA THR A 86 4.00 9.49 4.07
C THR A 86 4.88 8.76 3.07
N SER A 87 6.11 8.44 3.47
CA SER A 87 6.97 7.54 2.69
C SER A 87 6.32 6.18 2.45
N MET A 88 6.71 5.55 1.34
CA MET A 88 6.37 4.16 1.05
C MET A 88 7.09 3.23 2.03
N GLN A 89 6.45 2.11 2.33
CA GLN A 89 6.98 1.07 3.22
C GLN A 89 6.94 -0.30 2.55
N GLN A 90 7.73 -1.23 3.08
CA GLN A 90 7.62 -2.66 2.81
C GLN A 90 7.44 -3.37 4.16
N MET A 91 6.43 -4.23 4.26
CA MET A 91 6.22 -5.03 5.47
C MET A 91 7.07 -6.30 5.48
N SER A 92 7.33 -6.86 4.30
CA SER A 92 8.16 -8.05 4.14
C SER A 92 9.37 -7.76 3.27
N LYS A 93 10.50 -8.40 3.58
CA LYS A 93 11.57 -8.65 2.61
C LYS A 93 11.43 -10.10 2.19
N PHE A 94 11.30 -10.37 0.90
CA PHE A 94 11.24 -11.76 0.45
C PHE A 94 12.60 -12.43 0.63
N GLU A 95 12.63 -13.48 1.44
CA GLU A 95 13.72 -14.46 1.50
C GLU A 95 13.68 -15.40 0.29
#